data_AF-W8L9Z3-F1
#
_entry.id   AF-W8L9Z3-F1
#
_cell.length_a   1.000
_cell.length_b   1.000
_cell.length_c   1.000
_cell.angle_alpha   90.00
_cell.angle_beta   90.00
_cell.angle_gamma   90.00
#
_symmetry.space_group_name_H-M   'P 1'
#
loop_
_entity.id
_entity.type
_entity.pdbx_description
1 polymer ?
#
loop_
_entity_poly.entity_id
_entity_poly.type
_entity_poly.pdbx_seq_one_letter_code
_entity_poly.pdbx_strand_id
1 'polypeptide(L)' 'MNPHALQEWIADLAEAFAVPGVAAGVWHAGKVSFACHGVTSIENPLPVDERTLFQAGSIGKTFR' A
#
# COMPACT_ATOMS: atom_id res chain seq x y z
N MET A 1 -13.50 -8.74 2.41
CA MET A 1 -12.68 -8.33 3.57
C MET A 1 -13.21 -7.00 4.06
N ASN A 2 -13.29 -6.77 5.37
CA ASN A 2 -13.68 -5.46 5.91
C ASN A 2 -12.53 -4.47 5.60
N PRO A 3 -12.77 -3.36 4.86
CA PRO A 3 -11.72 -2.38 4.54
C PRO A 3 -11.00 -1.82 5.77
N HIS A 4 -11.72 -1.66 6.89
CA HIS A 4 -11.11 -1.19 8.15
C HIS A 4 -10.09 -2.19 8.70
N ALA A 5 -10.41 -3.48 8.65
CA ALA A 5 -9.49 -4.53 9.11
C ALA A 5 -8.24 -4.62 8.22
N LEU A 6 -8.36 -4.35 6.92
CA LEU A 6 -7.20 -4.29 6.01
C LEU A 6 -6.30 -3.09 6.35
N GLN A 7 -6.90 -1.93 6.62
CA GLN A 7 -6.16 -0.71 6.98
C GLN A 7 -5.37 -0.87 8.28
N GLU A 8 -6.01 -1.41 9.32
CA GLU A 8 -5.35 -1.68 10.61
C GLU A 8 -4.18 -2.65 10.44
N TRP A 9 -4.41 -3.77 9.74
CA TRP A 9 -3.36 -4.77 9.54
C TRP A 9 -2.15 -4.24 8.76
N ILE A 10 -2.38 -3.44 7.72
CA ILE A 10 -1.29 -2.84 6.94
C ILE A 10 -0.53 -1.80 7.76
N ALA A 11 -1.20 -1.02 8.60
CA ALA A 11 -0.54 -0.09 9.52
C ALA A 11 0.34 -0.83 10.54
N ASP A 12 -0.20 -1.87 11.20
CA ASP A 12 0.54 -2.66 12.19
C ASP A 12 1.80 -3.30 11.59
N LEU A 13 1.70 -3.83 10.36
CA LEU A 13 2.86 -4.42 9.67
C LEU A 13 3.88 -3.35 9.26
N ALA A 14 3.43 -2.19 8.78
CA ALA A 14 4.32 -1.10 8.39
C ALA A 14 5.17 -0.64 9.58
N GLU A 15 4.55 -0.48 10.75
CA GLU A 15 5.24 -0.16 11.99
C GLU A 15 6.20 -1.27 12.43
N ALA A 16 5.73 -2.53 12.45
CA ALA A 16 6.54 -3.68 12.86
C ALA A 16 7.80 -3.90 12.00
N PHE A 17 7.74 -3.56 10.71
CA PHE A 17 8.86 -3.69 9.77
C PHE A 17 9.61 -2.38 9.50
N ALA A 18 9.26 -1.29 10.19
CA ALA A 18 9.83 0.05 9.98
C ALA A 18 9.79 0.49 8.50
N VAL A 19 8.67 0.20 7.82
CA VAL A 19 8.45 0.59 6.42
C VAL A 19 7.91 2.02 6.39
N PRO A 20 8.60 2.99 5.75
CA PRO A 20 8.18 4.39 5.78
C PRO A 20 6.84 4.67 5.11
N GLY A 21 6.50 3.89 4.07
CA GLY A 21 5.26 4.04 3.32
C GLY A 21 4.90 2.77 2.57
N VAL A 22 3.62 2.39 2.62
CA VAL A 22 3.11 1.17 2.00
C VAL A 22 1.67 1.36 1.51
N ALA A 23 1.35 0.69 0.40
CA ALA A 23 -0.02 0.57 -0.11
C ALA A 23 -0.33 -0.91 -0.39
N ALA A 24 -1.55 -1.34 -0.08
CA ALA A 24 -2.06 -2.67 -0.38
C ALA A 24 -3.44 -2.57 -1.00
N GLY A 25 -3.72 -3.42 -1.99
CA GLY A 25 -5.00 -3.54 -2.66
C GLY A 25 -5.50 -4.98 -2.67
N VAL A 26 -6.76 -5.19 -2.31
CA VAL A 26 -7.42 -6.50 -2.38
C VAL A 26 -8.61 -6.39 -3.34
N TRP A 27 -8.60 -7.22 -4.39
CA TRP A 27 -9.75 -7.41 -5.26
C TRP A 27 -10.43 -8.74 -4.93
N HIS A 28 -11.72 -8.69 -4.59
CA HIS A 28 -12.51 -9.88 -4.28
C HIS A 28 -13.98 -9.68 -4.63
N ALA A 29 -14.55 -10.61 -5.39
CA ALA A 29 -15.96 -10.60 -5.80
C ALA A 29 -16.40 -9.26 -6.42
N GLY A 30 -15.61 -8.72 -7.35
CA GLY A 30 -15.93 -7.47 -8.07
C GLY A 30 -15.77 -6.20 -7.24
N LYS A 31 -15.27 -6.29 -5.99
CA LYS A 31 -15.00 -5.13 -5.14
C LYS A 31 -13.51 -5.01 -4.90
N VAL A 32 -13.04 -3.76 -4.88
CA VAL A 32 -11.68 -3.41 -4.49
C VAL A 32 -11.69 -2.79 -3.09
N SER A 33 -10.67 -3.08 -2.31
CA SER A 33 -10.39 -2.42 -1.03
C SER A 33 -8.92 -2.02 -1.02
N PHE A 34 -8.63 -0.82 -0.54
CA PHE A 34 -7.29 -0.28 -0.44
C PHE A 34 -6.94 0.00 1.02
N ALA A 35 -5.66 -0.12 1.34
CA ALA A 35 -5.08 0.37 2.58
C ALA A 35 -3.76 1.06 2.26
N CYS A 36 -3.58 2.26 2.78
CA CYS A 36 -2.37 3.06 2.59
C CYS A 36 -1.89 3.53 3.96
N HIS A 37 -0.58 3.49 4.20
CA HIS A 37 0.00 3.93 5.45
C HIS A 37 1.36 4.59 5.21
N GLY A 38 1.67 5.60 6.02
CA GLY A 38 2.96 6.27 6.04
C GLY A 38 3.12 7.35 4.96
N VAL A 39 4.37 7.58 4.56
CA VAL A 39 4.81 8.70 3.71
C VAL A 39 5.65 8.23 2.52
N THR A 40 5.66 9.03 1.45
CA THR A 40 6.39 8.75 0.21
C THR A 40 7.91 8.93 0.33
N SER A 41 8.37 9.76 1.28
CA SER A 41 9.78 10.06 1.55
C SER A 41 9.94 10.47 3.01
N ILE A 42 11.08 10.15 3.62
CA ILE A 42 11.43 10.58 4.98
C ILE A 42 11.82 12.07 4.96
N GLU A 43 12.51 12.52 3.92
CA GLU A 43 13.02 13.88 3.77
C GLU A 43 11.94 14.88 3.37
N ASN A 44 11.05 14.50 2.45
CA ASN A 44 9.94 15.34 1.99
C ASN A 44 8.61 14.56 2.07
N PRO A 45 8.04 14.44 3.27
CA PRO A 45 6.92 13.56 3.51
C PRO A 45 5.64 14.06 2.85
N LEU A 46 5.10 13.24 1.95
CA LEU A 46 3.71 13.33 1.50
C LEU A 46 2.99 12.03 1.90
N PRO A 47 1.70 12.07 2.24
CA PRO A 47 0.95 10.87 2.56
C PRO A 47 0.97 9.87 1.41
N VAL A 48 1.13 8.58 1.72
CA VAL A 48 0.83 7.51 0.75
C VAL A 48 -0.68 7.42 0.56
N ASP A 49 -1.11 7.38 -0.68
CA ASP A 49 -2.51 7.19 -1.09
C ASP A 49 -2.63 6.22 -2.28
N GLU A 50 -3.88 5.96 -2.71
CA GLU A 50 -4.20 5.06 -3.83
C GLU A 50 -3.62 5.50 -5.19
N ARG A 51 -3.12 6.73 -5.29
CA ARG A 51 -2.54 7.31 -6.51
C ARG A 51 -1.01 7.36 -6.46
N THR A 52 -0.41 7.03 -5.32
CA THR A 52 1.03 7.04 -5.13
C THR A 52 1.70 6.00 -6.04
N LEU A 53 2.69 6.43 -6.81
CA LEU A 53 3.43 5.55 -7.71
C LEU A 53 4.60 4.90 -6.97
N PHE A 54 4.71 3.58 -7.11
CA PHE A 54 5.84 2.77 -6.65
C PHE A 54 6.48 2.06 -7.85
N GLN A 55 7.77 1.72 -7.73
CA GLN A 55 8.43 0.90 -8.73
C GLN A 55 7.93 -0.55 -8.65
N ALA A 56 7.28 -1.04 -9.70
CA ALA A 56 6.72 -2.39 -9.75
C ALA A 56 7.78 -3.52 -9.91
N GLY A 57 9.03 -3.18 -10.23
CA GLY A 57 10.12 -4.14 -10.35
C GLY A 57 9.81 -5.29 -11.31
N SER A 58 10.04 -6.53 -10.87
CA SER A 58 9.86 -7.74 -11.68
C SER A 58 8.41 -8.04 -12.08
N ILE A 59 7.41 -7.39 -11.46
CA ILE A 59 6.00 -7.54 -11.86
C ILE A 59 5.81 -7.09 -13.32
N GLY A 60 6.60 -6.12 -13.79
CA GLY A 60 6.55 -5.64 -15.17
C GLY A 60 6.80 -6.70 -16.25
N LYS A 61 7.32 -7.88 -15.89
CA LYS A 61 7.57 -8.99 -16.82
C LYS A 61 6.30 -9.56 -17.45
N THR A 62 5.15 -9.47 -16.77
CA THR A 62 3.87 -10.00 -17.27
C THR A 62 3.24 -9.13 -18.35
N PHE A 63 3.76 -7.92 -18.58
CA PHE A 63 3.24 -6.95 -19.55
C PHE A 63 4.02 -6.96 -20.88
N ARG A 64 4.91 -7.94 -21.07
CA ARG A 64 5.68 -8.15 -22.30
C ARG A 64 5.22 -9.38 -23.06
#